data_AF-A0AAE3IUN5-F1
#
_entry.id   AF-A0AAE3IUN5-F1
#
_cell.length_a   1.000
_cell.length_b   1.000
_cell.length_c   1.000
_cell.angle_alpha   90.00
_cell.angle_beta   90.00
_cell.angle_gamma   90.00
#
_symmetry.space_group_name_H-M   'P 1'
#
loop_
_entity.id
_entity.type
_entity.pdbx_description
1 polymer ?
#
loop_
_entity_poly.entity_id
_entity_poly.type
_entity_poly.pdbx_seq_one_letter_code
_entity_poly.pdbx_strand_id
1 'polypeptide(L)'
;MENRLSVRTYCISMLSIIANVYLWLRVIFIEWSETELEVIVNFSILLTPPVVLAIIALYLKRAWIMYVAFITSLPIGLYLLANEGTWQLFGSLEILLLISAILMTKDIVNKNKTKTYA
;
A
#
# COMPACT_ATOMS: atom_id res chain seq x y z
N MET A 1 -17.26 9.03 -17.77
CA MET A 1 -16.26 7.97 -17.50
C MET A 1 -15.41 8.23 -16.26
N GLU A 2 -15.27 9.49 -15.82
CA GLU A 2 -14.45 9.92 -14.66
C GLU A 2 -14.78 9.21 -13.34
N ASN A 3 -16.06 8.89 -13.10
CA ASN A 3 -16.47 8.21 -11.87
C ASN A 3 -15.93 6.78 -11.74
N ARG A 4 -15.67 6.08 -12.86
CA ARG A 4 -15.23 4.67 -12.80
C ARG A 4 -13.75 4.51 -12.44
N LEU A 5 -12.89 5.46 -12.80
CA LEU A 5 -11.46 5.38 -12.46
C LEU A 5 -11.23 5.71 -10.99
N SER A 6 -11.88 6.78 -10.48
CA SER A 6 -11.83 7.11 -9.05
C SER A 6 -12.30 5.92 -8.20
N VAL A 7 -13.44 5.31 -8.53
CA VAL A 7 -13.96 4.15 -7.78
C VAL A 7 -12.96 2.98 -7.79
N ARG A 8 -12.32 2.69 -8.93
CA ARG A 8 -11.31 1.62 -9.03
C ARG A 8 -10.10 1.85 -8.13
N THR A 9 -9.54 3.06 -8.10
CA THR A 9 -8.39 3.39 -7.25
C THR A 9 -8.75 3.28 -5.76
N TYR A 10 -9.96 3.71 -5.39
CA TYR A 10 -10.48 3.55 -4.03
C TYR A 10 -10.63 2.07 -3.66
N CYS A 11 -11.26 1.24 -4.51
CA CYS A 11 -11.45 -0.19 -4.23
C CYS A 11 -10.13 -0.94 -4.05
N ILE A 12 -9.14 -0.71 -4.92
CA ILE A 12 -7.83 -1.38 -4.84
C ILE A 12 -7.10 -0.99 -3.55
N SER A 13 -7.19 0.27 -3.18
CA SER A 13 -6.49 0.75 -1.99
C SER A 13 -7.18 0.32 -0.69
N MET A 14 -8.52 0.27 -0.69
CA MET A 14 -9.29 -0.28 0.43
C MET A 14 -8.97 -1.77 0.62
N LEU A 15 -8.90 -2.54 -0.47
CA LEU A 15 -8.50 -3.94 -0.43
C LEU A 15 -7.08 -4.12 0.12
N SER A 16 -6.13 -3.26 -0.29
CA SER A 16 -4.76 -3.28 0.23
C SER A 16 -4.70 -3.02 1.73
N ILE A 17 -5.46 -2.04 2.24
CA ILE A 17 -5.54 -1.75 3.67
C ILE A 17 -6.15 -2.92 4.45
N ILE A 18 -7.28 -3.47 3.97
CA ILE A 18 -7.95 -4.61 4.61
C ILE A 18 -7.03 -5.84 4.63
N ALA A 19 -6.36 -6.12 3.51
CA ALA A 19 -5.40 -7.22 3.41
C ALA A 19 -4.22 -7.02 4.38
N ASN A 20 -3.72 -5.80 4.53
CA ASN A 20 -2.66 -5.48 5.47
C ASN A 20 -3.08 -5.74 6.93
N VAL A 21 -4.26 -5.26 7.33
CA VAL A 21 -4.82 -5.52 8.67
C VAL A 21 -5.02 -7.02 8.90
N TYR A 22 -5.53 -7.74 7.91
CA TYR A 22 -5.72 -9.19 7.98
C TYR A 22 -4.38 -9.93 8.16
N LEU A 23 -3.34 -9.55 7.42
CA LEU A 23 -2.02 -10.15 7.56
C LEU A 23 -1.41 -9.87 8.94
N TRP A 24 -1.60 -8.66 9.50
CA TRP A 24 -1.19 -8.36 10.87
C TRP A 24 -1.89 -9.23 11.90
N LEU A 25 -3.21 -9.43 11.78
CA LEU A 25 -3.94 -10.35 12.65
C LEU A 25 -3.40 -11.77 12.51
N ARG A 26 -3.09 -12.22 11.30
CA ARG A 26 -2.50 -13.55 11.07
C ARG A 26 -1.16 -13.71 11.80
N VAL A 27 -0.26 -12.73 11.68
CA VAL A 27 1.05 -12.76 12.38
C VAL A 27 0.85 -12.84 13.90
N ILE A 28 -0.07 -12.04 14.46
CA ILE A 28 -0.32 -12.00 15.91
C ILE A 28 -0.95 -13.29 16.43
N PHE A 29 -1.88 -13.91 15.70
CA PHE A 29 -2.60 -15.08 16.20
C PHE A 29 -1.98 -16.43 15.84
N ILE A 30 -1.18 -16.50 14.76
CA ILE A 30 -0.63 -17.76 14.26
C ILE A 30 0.88 -17.84 14.50
N GLU A 31 1.63 -16.78 14.25
CA GLU A 31 3.11 -16.81 14.21
C GLU A 31 3.75 -16.23 15.47
N TRP A 32 2.96 -15.71 16.42
CA TRP A 32 3.43 -15.10 17.67
C TRP A 32 4.22 -16.07 18.56
N SER A 33 3.95 -17.37 18.50
CA SER A 33 4.69 -18.37 19.27
C SER A 33 6.05 -18.74 18.66
N GLU A 34 6.22 -18.53 17.36
CA GLU A 34 7.42 -18.95 16.61
C GLU A 34 8.34 -17.75 16.28
N THR A 35 7.78 -16.54 16.29
CA THR A 35 8.50 -15.31 15.93
C THR A 35 8.87 -14.53 17.18
N GLU A 36 10.11 -14.08 17.26
CA GLU A 36 10.55 -13.22 18.37
C GLU A 36 9.76 -11.92 18.40
N LEU A 37 9.32 -11.52 19.60
CA LEU A 37 8.51 -10.31 19.80
C LEU A 37 9.22 -9.05 19.27
N GLU A 38 10.55 -9.00 19.36
CA GLU A 38 11.36 -7.90 18.84
C GLU A 38 11.25 -7.77 17.32
N VAL A 39 11.21 -8.88 16.60
CA VAL A 39 11.03 -8.93 15.14
C VAL A 39 9.65 -8.38 14.78
N ILE A 40 8.58 -8.82 15.47
CA ILE A 40 7.21 -8.36 15.23
C ILE A 40 7.10 -6.85 15.47
N VAL A 41 7.66 -6.35 16.58
CA VAL A 41 7.62 -4.92 16.93
C VAL A 41 8.42 -4.07 15.93
N ASN A 42 9.61 -4.51 15.54
CA ASN A 42 10.43 -3.80 14.56
C ASN A 42 9.72 -3.70 13.21
N PHE A 43 9.18 -4.81 12.68
CA PHE A 43 8.41 -4.78 11.43
C PHE A 43 7.13 -3.93 11.54
N SER A 44 6.49 -3.90 12.71
CA SER A 44 5.32 -3.03 12.95
C SER A 44 5.69 -1.57 12.82
N ILE A 45 6.78 -1.14 13.45
CA ILE A 45 7.26 0.23 13.39
C ILE A 45 7.72 0.60 11.98
N LEU A 46 8.27 -0.35 11.24
CA LEU A 46 8.82 -0.12 9.89
C LEU A 46 7.73 -0.08 8.79
N LEU A 47 6.69 -0.93 8.91
CA LEU A 47 5.61 -1.04 7.93
C LEU A 47 4.45 -0.07 8.20
N THR A 48 4.27 0.42 9.43
CA THR A 48 3.19 1.36 9.74
C THR A 48 3.31 2.71 9.00
N PRO A 49 4.47 3.39 8.97
CA PRO A 49 4.63 4.67 8.28
C PRO A 49 4.21 4.66 6.80
N PRO A 50 4.66 3.71 5.94
CA PRO A 50 4.24 3.70 4.54
C PRO A 50 2.74 3.44 4.38
N VAL A 51 2.11 2.65 5.25
CA VAL A 51 0.66 2.42 5.24
C VAL A 51 -0.11 3.70 5.58
N VAL A 52 0.34 4.41 6.62
CA VAL A 52 -0.25 5.71 7.00
C VAL A 52 -0.08 6.72 5.87
N LEU A 53 1.10 6.79 5.24
CA LEU A 53 1.34 7.64 4.07
C LEU A 53 0.43 7.29 2.89
N ALA A 54 0.18 6.00 2.64
CA ALA A 54 -0.74 5.54 1.60
C ALA A 54 -2.18 5.99 1.87
N ILE A 55 -2.65 5.92 3.12
CA ILE A 55 -3.97 6.42 3.54
C ILE A 55 -4.05 7.94 3.34
N ILE A 56 -3.01 8.68 3.74
CA ILE A 56 -2.94 10.13 3.53
C ILE A 56 -2.96 10.47 2.03
N ALA A 57 -2.22 9.72 1.21
CA ALA A 57 -2.18 9.91 -0.24
C ALA A 57 -3.56 9.77 -0.89
N LEU A 58 -4.35 8.79 -0.43
CA LEU A 58 -5.73 8.58 -0.86
C LEU A 58 -6.63 9.75 -0.52
N TYR A 59 -6.55 10.24 0.72
CA TYR A 59 -7.36 11.35 1.18
C TYR A 59 -7.03 12.64 0.41
N LEU A 60 -5.74 12.92 0.21
CA LEU A 60 -5.26 14.12 -0.48
C LEU A 60 -5.35 14.02 -2.01
N LYS A 61 -5.70 12.86 -2.54
CA LYS A 61 -5.75 12.54 -3.98
C LYS A 61 -4.44 12.90 -4.74
N ARG A 62 -3.29 12.70 -4.08
CA ARG A 62 -1.96 13.10 -4.60
C ARG A 62 -1.10 11.87 -4.89
N ALA A 63 -0.92 11.57 -6.17
CA ALA A 63 -0.14 10.41 -6.61
C ALA A 63 1.32 10.42 -6.13
N TRP A 64 1.95 11.59 -6.04
CA TRP A 64 3.34 11.69 -5.57
C TRP A 64 3.53 11.19 -4.14
N ILE A 65 2.55 11.42 -3.25
CA ILE A 65 2.60 10.93 -1.86
C ILE A 65 2.51 9.41 -1.84
N MET A 66 1.74 8.83 -2.77
CA MET A 66 1.62 7.38 -2.91
C MET A 66 2.92 6.73 -3.40
N TYR A 67 3.66 7.41 -4.28
CA TYR A 67 5.01 6.99 -4.67
C TYR A 67 6.01 7.08 -3.52
N VAL A 68 5.94 8.14 -2.70
CA VAL A 68 6.78 8.26 -1.51
C VAL A 68 6.51 7.10 -0.56
N ALA A 69 5.24 6.78 -0.29
CA ALA A 69 4.86 5.62 0.53
C ALA A 69 5.46 4.31 -0.01
N PHE A 70 5.37 4.09 -1.32
CA PHE A 70 5.95 2.91 -1.98
C PHE A 70 7.49 2.89 -1.88
N ILE A 71 8.18 3.99 -2.15
CA ILE A 71 9.65 4.04 -2.08
C ILE A 71 10.12 3.79 -0.64
N THR A 72 9.40 4.32 0.36
CA THR A 72 9.73 4.09 1.77
C THR A 72 9.49 2.66 2.22
N SER A 73 8.54 1.94 1.61
CA SER A 73 8.30 0.53 1.94
C SER A 73 9.24 -0.39 1.16
N LEU A 74 9.63 -0.03 -0.07
CA LEU A 74 10.34 -0.88 -1.04
C LEU A 74 11.47 -1.76 -0.48
N PRO A 75 12.45 -1.23 0.29
CA PRO A 75 13.54 -2.07 0.81
C PRO A 75 13.01 -3.19 1.73
N ILE A 76 11.94 -2.91 2.46
CA ILE A 76 11.34 -3.81 3.44
C ILE A 76 10.44 -4.80 2.73
N GLY A 77 9.60 -4.36 1.79
CA GLY A 77 8.77 -5.30 1.05
C GLY A 77 9.56 -6.23 0.13
N LEU A 78 10.68 -5.78 -0.45
CA LEU A 78 11.62 -6.69 -1.15
C LEU A 78 12.22 -7.71 -0.20
N TYR A 79 12.63 -7.29 0.99
CA TYR A 79 13.13 -8.21 2.03
C TYR A 79 12.06 -9.22 2.43
N LEU A 80 10.82 -8.78 2.66
CA LEU A 80 9.71 -9.63 3.05
C LEU A 80 9.25 -10.55 1.92
N LEU A 81 9.33 -10.11 0.66
CA LEU A 81 9.02 -10.93 -0.52
C LEU A 81 10.01 -12.08 -0.71
N ALA A 82 11.26 -11.91 -0.25
CA ALA A 82 12.28 -12.96 -0.26
C ALA A 82 12.10 -13.99 0.88
N ASN A 83 11.29 -13.66 1.89
CA ASN A 83 10.93 -14.59 2.96
C ASN A 83 9.69 -15.43 2.58
N GLU A 84 9.58 -16.62 3.14
CA GLU A 84 8.44 -17.50 2.91
C GLU A 84 7.25 -17.20 3.86
N GLY A 85 6.05 -17.65 3.49
CA GLY A 85 4.88 -17.58 4.36
C GLY A 85 4.17 -16.22 4.38
N THR A 86 3.74 -15.77 5.56
CA THR A 86 2.95 -14.52 5.72
C THR A 86 3.74 -13.28 5.30
N TRP A 87 5.05 -13.30 5.50
CA TRP A 87 5.96 -12.23 5.13
C TRP A 87 5.99 -11.98 3.62
N GLN A 88 5.95 -13.04 2.80
CA GLN A 88 5.87 -12.92 1.35
C GLN A 88 4.63 -12.13 0.90
N LEU A 89 3.50 -12.35 1.57
CA LEU A 89 2.24 -11.67 1.28
C LEU A 89 2.34 -10.18 1.61
N PHE A 90 3.03 -9.79 2.68
CA PHE A 90 3.33 -8.38 2.98
C PHE A 90 4.14 -7.73 1.86
N GLY A 91 5.17 -8.40 1.34
CA GLY A 91 5.93 -7.91 0.19
C GLY A 91 5.05 -7.76 -1.07
N SER A 92 4.12 -8.69 -1.29
CA SER A 92 3.19 -8.61 -2.43
C SER A 92 2.24 -7.41 -2.38
N LEU A 93 1.95 -6.87 -1.18
CA LEU A 93 1.12 -5.66 -1.03
C LEU A 93 1.77 -4.41 -1.62
N GLU A 94 3.10 -4.38 -1.76
CA GLU A 94 3.79 -3.27 -2.42
C GLU A 94 3.46 -3.16 -3.90
N ILE A 95 3.23 -4.30 -4.57
CA ILE A 95 2.82 -4.33 -5.97
C ILE A 95 1.45 -3.67 -6.12
N LEU A 96 0.53 -3.93 -5.18
CA LEU A 96 -0.79 -3.29 -5.14
C LEU A 96 -0.69 -1.78 -4.90
N LEU A 97 0.21 -1.36 -4.01
CA LEU A 97 0.53 0.06 -3.77
C LEU A 97 1.04 0.76 -5.04
N LEU A 98 1.96 0.12 -5.76
CA LEU A 98 2.49 0.62 -7.02
C LEU A 98 1.41 0.74 -8.10
N ILE A 99 0.57 -0.30 -8.26
CA ILE A 99 -0.55 -0.28 -9.19
C ILE A 99 -1.48 0.89 -8.88
N SER A 100 -1.79 1.12 -7.60
CA SER A 100 -2.66 2.22 -7.20
C SER A 100 -2.02 3.60 -7.44
N ALA A 101 -0.72 3.76 -7.20
CA ALA A 101 0.01 4.99 -7.56
C ALA A 101 -0.02 5.29 -9.07
N ILE A 102 0.16 4.26 -9.91
CA ILE A 102 0.08 4.39 -11.37
C ILE A 102 -1.33 4.77 -11.82
N LEU A 103 -2.36 4.12 -11.27
CA LEU A 103 -3.76 4.43 -11.59
C LEU A 103 -4.14 5.86 -11.18
N MET A 104 -3.68 6.29 -10.01
CA MET A 104 -3.90 7.65 -9.52
C MET A 104 -3.23 8.69 -10.42
N THR A 105 -2.01 8.42 -10.89
CA THR A 105 -1.31 9.30 -11.83
C THR A 105 -2.07 9.44 -13.15
N LYS A 106 -2.57 8.33 -13.69
CA LYS A 106 -3.38 8.34 -14.92
C LYS A 106 -4.67 9.16 -14.75
N ASP A 107 -5.33 9.08 -13.60
CA ASP A 107 -6.53 9.87 -13.31
C ASP A 107 -6.23 11.37 -13.27
N ILE A 108 -5.15 11.77 -12.59
CA ILE A 108 -4.73 13.18 -12.49
C ILE A 108 -4.37 13.74 -13.87
N VAL A 109 -3.61 13.00 -14.69
CA VAL A 109 -3.24 13.44 -16.04
C VAL A 109 -4.48 13.63 -16.92
N ASN A 110 -5.47 12.74 -16.83
CA ASN A 110 -6.73 12.88 -17.57
C ASN A 110 -7.53 14.11 -17.13
N LYS A 111 -7.60 14.42 -15.83
CA LYS A 111 -8.25 15.63 -15.32
C LYS A 111 -7.60 16.92 -15.78
N ASN A 112 -6.27 16.93 -15.89
CA ASN A 112 -5.56 18.10 -16.39
C ASN A 112 -5.83 18.32 -17.88
N LYS A 113 -5.91 17.25 -18.68
CA LYS A 113 -6.28 17.35 -20.10
C LYS A 113 -7.68 17.95 -20.28
N THR A 114 -8.69 17.48 -19.54
CA THR A 114 -10.06 18.00 -19.69
C THR A 114 -10.18 19.47 -19.30
N LYS A 115 -9.41 19.96 -18.32
CA LYS A 115 -9.35 21.39 -17.98
C LYS A 115 -8.68 22.28 -19.03
N THR A 116 -7.76 21.74 -19.82
CA THR A 116 -7.09 22.52 -20.89
C THR A 116 -8.00 22.72 -22.11
N TYR A 117 -9.02 21.87 -22.30
CA TYR A 117 -9.96 21.94 -23.42
C TYR A 117 -11.34 22.52 -23.04
N ALA A 118 -11.49 23.06 -21.82
CA ALA A 118 -12.69 23.71 -21.32
C ALA A 118 -12.43 25.21 -21.10
#